data_AF-A0A930MSV4-F1
#
_entry.id   AF-A0A930MSV4-F1
#
_cell.length_a   1.000
_cell.length_b   1.000
_cell.length_c   1.000
_cell.angle_alpha   90.00
_cell.angle_beta   90.00
_cell.angle_gamma   90.00
#
_symmetry.space_group_name_H-M   'P 1'
#
loop_
_entity.id
_entity.type
_entity.pdbx_description
1 polymer ?
#
loop_
_entity_poly.entity_id
_entity_poly.type
_entity_poly.pdbx_seq_one_letter_code
_entity_poly.pdbx_strand_id
1 'polypeptide(L)'
;MNLPYQCPDCGTELGYEGLCWRCRTAALRRAAAAWTPAEIAAKEQEIIAQIDDVPDDFWYLLCREDSVAPAIPRAALAARTFWPPALYYHAPADVRDGLIAALMETEAAQEANELMMCLGMQGDDRALAALLALERNPRPWRGQLYVNPSVYAQCGGWTFDREGRRRTLNFDTCYPIVHAASAEELDRSPVRIARPREEHCPHCGGRMADMLVLDGRDARLQFLGIDGILTATCCPNCVAYAEPILSRYTLDGGSTVLPYENADPTAYMEELDTIFDNDLILGASPVPRFYGAFFDDVSTLGGFALWEQDWSYTTCPDCGQPMKYLMQIRWNELADYMEGTLYIEFCPTCQVVSMQHQQT
;
A
#
# COMPACT_ATOMS: atom_id res chain seq x y z
N MET A 1 14.01 31.25 -5.62
CA MET A 1 12.94 32.19 -6.02
C MET A 1 11.91 32.10 -4.91
N ASN A 2 11.67 33.17 -4.13
CA ASN A 2 10.66 33.10 -3.08
C ASN A 2 9.28 33.19 -3.72
N LEU A 3 8.41 32.24 -3.43
CA LEU A 3 7.03 32.28 -3.91
C LEU A 3 6.22 33.33 -3.11
N PRO A 4 5.19 33.95 -3.72
CA PRO A 4 4.52 35.12 -3.14
C PRO A 4 3.61 34.82 -1.93
N TYR A 5 3.28 33.56 -1.66
CA TYR A 5 2.39 33.15 -0.58
C TYR A 5 3.03 32.08 0.30
N GLN A 6 2.46 31.86 1.48
CA GLN A 6 2.82 30.76 2.39
C GLN A 6 1.56 30.01 2.83
N CYS A 7 1.68 28.68 2.98
CA CYS A 7 0.63 27.87 3.56
C CYS A 7 0.35 28.33 4.99
N PRO A 8 -0.91 28.65 5.37
CA PRO A 8 -1.22 29.13 6.71
C PRO A 8 -1.03 28.05 7.80
N ASP A 9 -1.03 26.77 7.43
CA ASP A 9 -0.89 25.66 8.38
C ASP A 9 0.58 25.29 8.64
N CYS A 10 1.41 25.19 7.59
CA CYS A 10 2.78 24.66 7.69
C CYS A 10 3.88 25.64 7.24
N GLY A 11 3.53 26.80 6.67
CA GLY A 11 4.50 27.81 6.23
C GLY A 11 5.18 27.54 4.89
N THR A 12 4.92 26.41 4.22
CA THR A 12 5.47 26.09 2.89
C THR A 12 5.20 27.23 1.89
N GLU A 13 6.20 27.64 1.13
CA GLU A 13 6.06 28.69 0.11
C GLU A 13 5.17 28.21 -1.06
N LEU A 14 4.26 29.07 -1.55
CA LEU A 14 3.25 28.73 -2.56
C LEU A 14 3.11 29.80 -3.64
N GLY A 15 2.83 29.35 -4.86
CA GLY A 15 2.47 30.23 -5.99
C GLY A 15 1.01 30.74 -5.96
N TYR A 16 0.22 30.32 -4.96
CA TYR A 16 -1.20 30.66 -4.81
C TYR A 16 -1.58 30.88 -3.33
N GLU A 17 -2.68 31.60 -3.09
CA GLU A 17 -3.22 31.84 -1.74
C GLU A 17 -3.99 30.61 -1.23
N GLY A 18 -3.69 30.15 -0.01
CA GLY A 18 -4.43 29.08 0.67
C GLY A 18 -3.55 27.97 1.23
N LEU A 19 -4.15 26.80 1.49
CA LEU A 19 -3.45 25.61 1.97
C LEU A 19 -2.61 24.98 0.87
N CYS A 20 -1.38 24.59 1.22
CA CYS A 20 -0.59 23.68 0.38
C CYS A 20 -1.35 22.37 0.19
N TRP A 21 -0.95 21.59 -0.82
CA TRP A 21 -1.64 20.37 -1.18
C TRP A 21 -1.71 19.38 -0.01
N ARG A 22 -0.62 19.21 0.77
CA ARG A 22 -0.57 18.30 1.95
C ARG A 22 -1.56 18.72 3.03
N CYS A 23 -1.52 19.99 3.44
CA CYS A 23 -2.43 20.50 4.47
C CYS A 23 -3.89 20.44 3.99
N ARG A 24 -4.14 20.60 2.69
CA ARG A 24 -5.47 20.42 2.11
C ARG A 24 -5.92 18.97 2.20
N THR A 25 -5.11 18.00 1.79
CA THR A 25 -5.43 16.56 1.89
C THR A 25 -5.66 16.17 3.34
N ALA A 26 -4.79 16.59 4.27
CA ALA A 26 -4.95 16.35 5.69
C ALA A 26 -6.24 16.98 6.26
N ALA A 27 -6.62 18.19 5.80
CA ALA A 27 -7.86 18.84 6.20
C ALA A 27 -9.11 18.10 5.70
N LEU A 28 -9.09 17.62 4.45
CA LEU A 28 -10.15 16.80 3.87
C LEU A 28 -10.30 15.48 4.63
N ARG A 29 -9.19 14.80 4.94
CA ARG A 29 -9.21 13.58 5.76
C ARG A 29 -9.78 13.84 7.16
N ARG A 30 -9.38 14.93 7.83
CA ARG A 30 -9.95 15.33 9.12
C ARG A 30 -11.45 15.62 9.04
N ALA A 31 -11.90 16.28 7.97
CA ALA A 31 -13.32 16.55 7.74
C ALA A 31 -14.11 15.25 7.52
N ALA A 32 -13.59 14.33 6.71
CA ALA A 32 -14.20 13.02 6.48
C ALA A 32 -14.28 12.17 7.75
N ALA A 33 -13.23 12.20 8.59
CA ALA A 33 -13.21 11.54 9.89
C ALA A 33 -14.25 12.14 10.89
N ALA A 34 -14.72 13.36 10.63
CA ALA A 34 -15.72 14.04 11.46
C ALA A 34 -17.17 13.92 10.93
N TRP A 35 -17.40 13.29 9.78
CA TRP A 35 -18.75 13.10 9.24
C TRP A 35 -19.67 12.41 10.25
N THR A 36 -20.86 12.96 10.38
CA THR A 36 -21.98 12.42 11.15
C THR A 36 -22.61 11.23 10.42
N PRO A 37 -23.36 10.37 11.12
CA PRO A 37 -24.09 9.27 10.47
C PRO A 37 -25.04 9.72 9.35
N ALA A 38 -25.62 10.93 9.48
CA ALA A 38 -26.49 11.49 8.44
C ALA A 38 -25.72 11.92 7.19
N GLU A 39 -24.53 12.50 7.36
CA GLU A 39 -23.65 12.85 6.24
C GLU A 39 -23.11 11.60 5.55
N ILE A 40 -22.71 10.57 6.31
CA ILE A 40 -22.30 9.28 5.76
C ILE A 40 -23.42 8.68 4.91
N ALA A 41 -24.63 8.60 5.44
CA ALA A 41 -25.77 8.09 4.68
C ALA A 41 -26.04 8.91 3.41
N ALA A 42 -25.87 10.23 3.46
CA ALA A 42 -26.00 11.08 2.27
C ALA A 42 -24.89 10.80 1.24
N LYS A 43 -23.64 10.61 1.68
CA LYS A 43 -22.51 10.23 0.81
C LYS A 43 -22.71 8.87 0.16
N GLU A 44 -23.22 7.89 0.90
CA GLU A 44 -23.54 6.57 0.35
C GLU A 44 -24.61 6.66 -0.76
N GLN A 45 -25.65 7.49 -0.58
CA GLN A 45 -26.65 7.72 -1.63
C GLN A 45 -26.07 8.44 -2.84
N GLU A 46 -25.18 9.41 -2.63
CA GLU A 46 -24.48 10.14 -3.69
C GLU A 46 -23.60 9.19 -4.52
N ILE A 47 -22.85 8.30 -3.87
CA ILE A 47 -22.02 7.27 -4.53
C ILE A 47 -22.90 6.32 -5.34
N ILE A 48 -24.01 5.83 -4.77
CA ILE A 48 -24.94 4.94 -5.49
C ILE A 48 -25.54 5.63 -6.71
N ALA A 49 -25.90 6.91 -6.60
CA ALA A 49 -26.48 7.67 -7.70
C ALA A 49 -25.48 7.95 -8.84
N GLN A 50 -24.17 7.94 -8.55
CA GLN A 50 -23.08 8.19 -9.49
C GLN A 50 -22.24 6.93 -9.72
N ILE A 51 -22.80 5.73 -9.55
CA ILE A 51 -21.99 4.50 -9.51
C ILE A 51 -21.28 4.16 -10.83
N ASP A 52 -21.69 4.75 -11.95
CA ASP A 52 -21.00 4.63 -13.24
C ASP A 52 -19.66 5.41 -13.27
N ASP A 53 -19.51 6.42 -12.39
CA ASP A 53 -18.33 7.27 -12.22
C ASP A 53 -18.11 7.54 -10.72
N VAL A 54 -17.50 6.56 -10.05
CA VAL A 54 -17.45 6.49 -8.58
C VAL A 54 -16.76 7.73 -8.01
N PRO A 55 -17.46 8.55 -7.20
CA PRO A 55 -16.89 9.81 -6.69
C PRO A 55 -15.84 9.56 -5.61
N ASP A 56 -14.87 10.47 -5.47
CA ASP A 56 -13.76 10.38 -4.51
C ASP A 56 -14.21 10.15 -3.06
N ASP A 57 -15.40 10.62 -2.68
CA ASP A 57 -16.00 10.37 -1.35
C ASP A 57 -16.07 8.89 -0.98
N PHE A 58 -16.13 7.98 -1.97
CA PHE A 58 -15.99 6.55 -1.76
C PHE A 58 -14.71 6.19 -1.00
N TRP A 59 -13.57 6.77 -1.39
CA TRP A 59 -12.29 6.49 -0.76
C TRP A 59 -12.22 7.02 0.66
N TYR A 60 -12.80 8.19 0.92
CA TYR A 60 -12.90 8.74 2.28
C TYR A 60 -13.74 7.85 3.19
N LEU A 61 -14.84 7.28 2.70
CA LEU A 61 -15.64 6.28 3.45
C LEU A 61 -14.83 5.01 3.71
N LEU A 62 -14.20 4.44 2.68
CA LEU A 62 -13.44 3.20 2.81
C LEU A 62 -12.25 3.35 3.78
N CYS A 63 -11.48 4.44 3.67
CA CYS A 63 -10.34 4.74 4.53
C CYS A 63 -10.73 5.03 5.99
N ARG A 64 -12.03 5.24 6.26
CA ARG A 64 -12.57 5.51 7.59
C ARG A 64 -13.21 4.26 8.22
N GLU A 65 -14.00 3.52 7.45
CA GLU A 65 -14.89 2.47 7.96
C GLU A 65 -14.41 1.04 7.62
N ASP A 66 -13.31 0.89 6.89
CA ASP A 66 -12.74 -0.38 6.37
C ASP A 66 -13.69 -1.22 5.49
N SER A 67 -14.87 -0.68 5.20
CA SER A 67 -15.90 -1.30 4.38
C SER A 67 -16.92 -0.25 3.96
N VAL A 68 -17.75 -0.57 2.97
CA VAL A 68 -18.83 0.28 2.50
C VAL A 68 -20.19 -0.39 2.71
N ALA A 69 -21.26 0.41 2.78
CA ALA A 69 -22.61 -0.13 2.92
C ALA A 69 -22.92 -1.14 1.81
N PRO A 70 -23.53 -2.30 2.13
CA PRO A 70 -23.86 -3.36 1.16
C PRO A 70 -24.69 -2.92 -0.06
N ALA A 71 -25.35 -1.77 -0.02
CA ALA A 71 -26.09 -1.21 -1.14
C ALA A 71 -25.15 -0.72 -2.28
N ILE A 72 -23.95 -0.24 -1.95
CA ILE A 72 -22.96 0.26 -2.92
C ILE A 72 -22.47 -0.85 -3.86
N PRO A 73 -21.90 -1.98 -3.38
CA PRO A 73 -21.43 -3.04 -4.28
C PRO A 73 -22.58 -3.74 -5.03
N ARG A 74 -23.82 -3.71 -4.50
CA ARG A 74 -25.01 -4.18 -5.24
C ARG A 74 -25.36 -3.25 -6.40
N ALA A 75 -25.33 -1.94 -6.18
CA ALA A 75 -25.55 -0.96 -7.23
C ALA A 75 -24.47 -1.06 -8.31
N ALA A 76 -23.20 -1.17 -7.90
CA ALA A 76 -22.08 -1.34 -8.82
C ALA A 76 -22.23 -2.59 -9.69
N LEU A 77 -22.55 -3.74 -9.09
CA LEU A 77 -22.79 -4.98 -9.83
C LEU A 77 -23.97 -4.85 -10.80
N ALA A 78 -25.06 -4.20 -10.39
CA ALA A 78 -26.24 -4.00 -11.23
C ALA A 78 -25.95 -3.08 -12.44
N ALA A 79 -25.09 -2.08 -12.26
CA ALA A 79 -24.60 -1.19 -13.31
C ALA A 79 -23.47 -1.82 -14.16
N ARG A 80 -22.93 -2.97 -13.73
CA ARG A 80 -21.69 -3.56 -14.27
C ARG A 80 -20.45 -2.65 -14.13
N THR A 81 -20.42 -1.81 -13.09
CA THR A 81 -19.24 -1.05 -12.71
C THR A 81 -18.28 -1.94 -11.94
N PHE A 82 -17.14 -2.29 -12.53
CA PHE A 82 -16.12 -3.13 -11.88
C PHE A 82 -14.86 -2.35 -11.46
N TRP A 83 -14.84 -1.03 -11.66
CA TRP A 83 -13.76 -0.14 -11.23
C TRP A 83 -14.28 0.99 -10.32
N PRO A 84 -13.59 1.30 -9.19
CA PRO A 84 -12.46 0.57 -8.64
C PRO A 84 -12.89 -0.76 -8.00
N PRO A 85 -12.06 -1.82 -8.07
CA PRO A 85 -12.41 -3.13 -7.49
C PRO A 85 -12.60 -3.09 -5.98
N ALA A 86 -12.04 -2.08 -5.29
CA ALA A 86 -12.20 -1.84 -3.86
C ALA A 86 -13.66 -1.66 -3.43
N LEU A 87 -14.58 -1.30 -4.35
CA LEU A 87 -16.03 -1.31 -4.12
C LEU A 87 -16.52 -2.65 -3.55
N TYR A 88 -15.86 -3.73 -3.97
CA TYR A 88 -16.25 -5.10 -3.65
C TYR A 88 -15.53 -5.68 -2.44
N TYR A 89 -14.78 -4.85 -1.70
CA TYR A 89 -14.06 -5.29 -0.51
C TYR A 89 -15.00 -5.95 0.51
N HIS A 90 -14.82 -7.24 0.75
CA HIS A 90 -15.71 -8.08 1.58
C HIS A 90 -17.20 -7.95 1.24
N ALA A 91 -17.55 -7.74 -0.03
CA ALA A 91 -18.93 -7.60 -0.46
C ALA A 91 -19.80 -8.84 -0.09
N PRO A 92 -21.11 -8.64 0.13
CA PRO A 92 -22.04 -9.71 0.50
C PRO A 92 -22.04 -10.91 -0.45
N ALA A 93 -22.47 -12.06 0.07
CA ALA A 93 -22.53 -13.32 -0.68
C ALA A 93 -23.35 -13.23 -1.98
N ASP A 94 -24.44 -12.45 -2.00
CA ASP A 94 -25.23 -12.24 -3.22
C ASP A 94 -24.47 -11.47 -4.30
N VAL A 95 -23.68 -10.46 -3.91
CA VAL A 95 -22.82 -9.72 -4.83
C VAL A 95 -21.70 -10.60 -5.37
N ARG A 96 -21.01 -11.35 -4.49
CA ARG A 96 -20.00 -12.34 -4.89
C ARG A 96 -20.55 -13.30 -5.94
N ASP A 97 -21.74 -13.85 -5.69
CA ASP A 97 -22.37 -14.82 -6.59
C ASP A 97 -22.66 -14.20 -7.96
N GLY A 98 -23.08 -12.94 -7.99
CA GLY A 98 -23.24 -12.18 -9.22
C GLY A 98 -21.93 -11.90 -9.96
N LEU A 99 -20.85 -11.55 -9.25
CA LEU A 99 -19.51 -11.39 -9.83
C LEU A 99 -19.02 -12.71 -10.46
N ILE A 100 -19.19 -13.84 -9.76
CA ILE A 100 -18.84 -15.16 -10.29
C ILE A 100 -19.68 -15.47 -11.53
N ALA A 101 -20.99 -15.21 -11.50
CA ALA A 101 -21.85 -15.43 -12.66
C ALA A 101 -21.38 -14.61 -13.88
N ALA A 102 -21.16 -13.30 -13.70
CA ALA A 102 -20.66 -12.41 -14.75
C ALA A 102 -19.31 -12.89 -15.30
N LEU A 103 -18.40 -13.36 -14.44
CA LEU A 103 -17.08 -13.86 -14.85
C LEU A 103 -17.17 -15.16 -15.65
N MET A 104 -18.15 -16.01 -15.35
CA MET A 104 -18.38 -17.25 -16.10
C MET A 104 -19.11 -17.03 -17.42
N GLU A 105 -19.85 -15.94 -17.55
CA GLU A 105 -20.57 -15.53 -18.76
C GLU A 105 -19.71 -14.73 -19.74
N THR A 106 -18.74 -13.95 -19.26
CA THR A 106 -17.96 -13.06 -20.13
C THR A 106 -17.03 -13.81 -21.08
N GLU A 107 -16.99 -13.34 -22.32
CA GLU A 107 -16.01 -13.73 -23.33
C GLU A 107 -14.91 -12.67 -23.53
N ALA A 108 -15.03 -11.51 -22.87
CA ALA A 108 -14.12 -10.38 -23.02
C ALA A 108 -12.99 -10.44 -21.97
N ALA A 109 -11.74 -10.41 -22.42
CA ALA A 109 -10.57 -10.47 -21.53
C ALA A 109 -10.52 -9.29 -20.55
N GLN A 110 -10.84 -8.07 -21.01
CA GLN A 110 -10.84 -6.88 -20.16
C GLN A 110 -11.86 -6.97 -19.03
N GLU A 111 -13.08 -7.40 -19.32
CA GLU A 111 -14.11 -7.56 -18.30
C GLU A 111 -13.75 -8.69 -17.32
N ALA A 112 -13.19 -9.79 -17.83
CA ALA A 112 -12.70 -10.88 -16.98
C ALA A 112 -11.56 -10.42 -16.04
N ASN A 113 -10.67 -9.56 -16.52
CA ASN A 113 -9.61 -8.93 -15.73
C ASN A 113 -10.18 -8.16 -14.54
N GLU A 114 -11.17 -7.29 -14.78
CA GLU A 114 -11.82 -6.49 -13.75
C GLU A 114 -12.63 -7.33 -12.75
N LEU A 115 -13.38 -8.31 -13.24
CA LEU A 115 -14.15 -9.23 -12.39
C LEU A 115 -13.25 -10.07 -11.48
N MET A 116 -12.09 -10.52 -11.97
CA MET A 116 -11.13 -11.24 -11.12
C MET A 116 -10.50 -10.34 -10.06
N MET A 117 -10.24 -9.05 -10.33
CA MET A 117 -9.84 -8.08 -9.31
C MET A 117 -10.93 -7.90 -8.25
N CYS A 118 -12.19 -7.76 -8.66
CA CYS A 118 -13.34 -7.64 -7.76
C CYS A 118 -13.49 -8.88 -6.86
N LEU A 119 -13.29 -10.09 -7.39
CA LEU A 119 -13.28 -11.32 -6.60
C LEU A 119 -12.08 -11.39 -5.64
N GLY A 120 -10.93 -10.85 -6.04
CA GLY A 120 -9.81 -10.62 -5.14
C GLY A 120 -10.23 -9.77 -3.94
N MET A 121 -10.85 -8.61 -4.18
CA MET A 121 -11.33 -7.71 -3.12
C MET A 121 -12.43 -8.34 -2.24
N GLN A 122 -13.38 -9.08 -2.82
CA GLN A 122 -14.41 -9.78 -2.06
C GLN A 122 -13.81 -10.84 -1.13
N GLY A 123 -12.96 -11.68 -1.70
CA GLY A 123 -11.95 -12.42 -0.96
C GLY A 123 -12.43 -13.56 -0.07
N ASP A 124 -13.66 -14.08 -0.19
CA ASP A 124 -14.05 -15.25 0.60
C ASP A 124 -13.67 -16.60 -0.03
N ASP A 125 -13.98 -17.70 0.67
CA ASP A 125 -13.61 -19.05 0.23
C ASP A 125 -14.25 -19.45 -1.11
N ARG A 126 -15.42 -18.88 -1.45
CA ARG A 126 -16.09 -19.15 -2.72
C ARG A 126 -15.48 -18.30 -3.85
N ALA A 127 -15.02 -17.09 -3.57
CA ALA A 127 -14.19 -16.34 -4.51
C ALA A 127 -12.87 -17.07 -4.80
N LEU A 128 -12.19 -17.58 -3.76
CA LEU A 128 -11.00 -18.44 -3.92
C LEU A 128 -11.30 -19.66 -4.79
N ALA A 129 -12.38 -20.40 -4.48
CA ALA A 129 -12.76 -21.57 -5.26
C ALA A 129 -13.01 -21.25 -6.75
N ALA A 130 -13.64 -20.11 -7.04
CA ALA A 130 -13.88 -19.66 -8.41
C ALA A 130 -12.57 -19.32 -9.15
N LEU A 131 -11.68 -18.55 -8.53
CA LEU A 131 -10.38 -18.19 -9.10
C LEU A 131 -9.49 -19.44 -9.29
N LEU A 132 -9.47 -20.36 -8.32
CA LEU A 132 -8.74 -21.63 -8.42
C LEU A 132 -9.28 -22.53 -9.53
N ALA A 133 -10.61 -22.58 -9.71
CA ALA A 133 -11.22 -23.34 -10.79
C ALA A 133 -10.79 -22.81 -12.17
N LEU A 134 -10.74 -21.48 -12.34
CA LEU A 134 -10.24 -20.84 -13.54
C LEU A 134 -8.74 -21.05 -13.75
N GLU A 135 -7.95 -21.07 -12.68
CA GLU A 135 -6.51 -21.34 -12.80
C GLU A 135 -6.23 -22.77 -13.26
N ARG A 136 -7.03 -23.74 -12.79
CA ARG A 136 -6.94 -25.14 -13.22
C ARG A 136 -7.52 -25.38 -14.61
N ASN A 137 -8.57 -24.64 -14.98
CA ASN A 137 -9.29 -24.79 -16.25
C ASN A 137 -9.50 -23.41 -16.88
N PRO A 138 -8.45 -22.83 -17.50
CA PRO A 138 -8.51 -21.48 -18.02
C PRO A 138 -9.50 -21.36 -19.18
N ARG A 139 -10.25 -20.25 -19.19
CA ARG A 139 -11.11 -19.84 -20.30
C ARG A 139 -10.27 -19.30 -21.48
N PRO A 140 -10.80 -19.27 -22.72
CA PRO A 140 -10.05 -18.78 -23.88
C PRO A 140 -9.48 -17.37 -23.71
N TRP A 141 -10.21 -16.45 -23.08
CA TRP A 141 -9.77 -15.08 -22.83
C TRP A 141 -8.52 -14.99 -21.93
N ARG A 142 -8.19 -16.04 -21.14
CA ARG A 142 -6.99 -16.06 -20.30
C ARG A 142 -5.72 -15.86 -21.13
N GLY A 143 -5.68 -16.32 -22.38
CA GLY A 143 -4.52 -16.14 -23.26
C GLY A 143 -4.20 -14.70 -23.64
N GLN A 144 -5.13 -13.76 -23.38
CA GLN A 144 -4.96 -12.32 -23.61
C GLN A 144 -4.51 -11.57 -22.34
N LEU A 145 -4.42 -12.25 -21.19
CA LEU A 145 -4.02 -11.67 -19.91
C LEU A 145 -2.59 -12.07 -19.55
N TYR A 146 -1.91 -11.24 -18.76
CA TYR A 146 -0.51 -11.46 -18.40
C TYR A 146 -0.32 -12.42 -17.22
N VAL A 147 -1.25 -12.44 -16.27
CA VAL A 147 -1.08 -13.12 -14.97
C VAL A 147 -2.20 -14.11 -14.66
N ASN A 148 -1.93 -15.05 -13.75
CA ASN A 148 -2.89 -16.09 -13.34
C ASN A 148 -3.93 -15.56 -12.34
N PRO A 149 -5.08 -16.24 -12.18
CA PRO A 149 -6.10 -15.89 -11.18
C PRO A 149 -5.56 -15.72 -9.75
N SER A 150 -4.56 -16.51 -9.33
CA SER A 150 -3.85 -16.32 -8.05
C SER A 150 -3.18 -14.96 -7.87
N VAL A 151 -2.79 -14.29 -8.96
CA VAL A 151 -2.24 -12.92 -8.93
C VAL A 151 -3.35 -11.89 -8.83
N TYR A 152 -4.50 -12.10 -9.46
CA TYR A 152 -5.67 -11.23 -9.28
C TYR A 152 -6.18 -11.21 -7.84
N ALA A 153 -6.09 -12.34 -7.13
CA ALA A 153 -6.38 -12.38 -5.70
C ALA A 153 -5.52 -11.39 -4.88
N GLN A 154 -4.29 -11.10 -5.34
CA GLN A 154 -3.37 -10.20 -4.65
C GLN A 154 -3.86 -8.75 -4.63
N CYS A 155 -4.72 -8.36 -5.57
CA CYS A 155 -5.46 -7.10 -5.53
C CYS A 155 -6.21 -6.93 -4.20
N GLY A 156 -6.78 -8.02 -3.65
CA GLY A 156 -7.44 -8.06 -2.35
C GLY A 156 -6.53 -8.31 -1.15
N GLY A 157 -5.20 -8.33 -1.34
CA GLY A 157 -4.23 -8.59 -0.28
C GLY A 157 -4.16 -10.05 0.18
N TRP A 158 -4.45 -11.00 -0.71
CA TRP A 158 -4.24 -12.44 -0.45
C TRP A 158 -3.91 -13.19 -1.75
N THR A 159 -3.48 -14.43 -1.64
CA THR A 159 -3.23 -15.30 -2.79
C THR A 159 -3.46 -16.75 -2.41
N PHE A 160 -3.28 -17.67 -3.36
CA PHE A 160 -3.41 -19.10 -3.13
C PHE A 160 -2.47 -19.88 -4.04
N ASP A 161 -2.09 -21.08 -3.62
CA ASP A 161 -1.30 -22.00 -4.46
C ASP A 161 -2.17 -22.96 -5.28
N ARG A 162 -1.52 -23.84 -6.05
CA ARG A 162 -2.20 -24.82 -6.92
C ARG A 162 -3.11 -25.79 -6.17
N GLU A 163 -2.85 -26.01 -4.88
CA GLU A 163 -3.70 -26.85 -4.02
C GLU A 163 -4.89 -26.06 -3.45
N GLY A 164 -4.91 -24.74 -3.58
CA GLY A 164 -5.93 -23.85 -3.04
C GLY A 164 -5.63 -23.40 -1.61
N ARG A 165 -4.39 -23.54 -1.13
CA ARG A 165 -4.02 -23.07 0.21
C ARG A 165 -3.85 -21.56 0.17
N ARG A 166 -4.71 -20.87 0.93
CA ARG A 166 -4.71 -19.41 1.05
C ARG A 166 -3.47 -18.89 1.77
N ARG A 167 -2.95 -17.77 1.30
CA ARG A 167 -2.03 -16.89 2.04
C ARG A 167 -2.59 -15.48 2.09
N THR A 168 -2.66 -14.88 3.27
CA THR A 168 -2.87 -13.44 3.44
C THR A 168 -1.56 -12.69 3.19
N LEU A 169 -1.62 -11.56 2.49
CA LEU A 169 -0.47 -10.74 2.10
C LEU A 169 -0.45 -9.36 2.79
N ASN A 170 -1.55 -8.94 3.39
CA ASN A 170 -1.71 -7.69 4.14
C ASN A 170 -1.94 -7.94 5.64
N PHE A 171 -2.23 -6.87 6.38
CA PHE A 171 -2.55 -6.95 7.81
C PHE A 171 -3.86 -6.23 8.14
N ASP A 172 -4.62 -6.81 9.07
CA ASP A 172 -5.83 -6.17 9.57
C ASP A 172 -5.54 -4.96 10.46
N THR A 173 -4.34 -4.91 11.03
CA THR A 173 -3.85 -3.83 11.89
C THR A 173 -3.01 -2.86 11.07
N CYS A 174 -3.30 -1.57 11.21
CA CYS A 174 -2.61 -0.47 10.54
C CYS A 174 -2.23 0.59 11.59
N TYR A 175 -0.98 1.05 11.55
CA TYR A 175 -0.51 2.18 12.34
C TYR A 175 -0.07 3.30 11.41
N PRO A 176 -0.46 4.56 11.69
CA PRO A 176 0.07 5.69 10.97
C PRO A 176 1.51 5.94 11.40
N ILE A 177 2.32 6.45 10.48
CA ILE A 177 3.56 7.12 10.83
C ILE A 177 3.26 8.59 11.05
N VAL A 178 3.86 9.17 12.08
CA VAL A 178 3.61 10.55 12.50
C VAL A 178 4.92 11.23 12.89
N HIS A 179 4.95 12.56 12.89
CA HIS A 179 6.07 13.33 13.41
C HIS A 179 6.12 13.27 14.94
N ALA A 180 7.32 13.06 15.49
CA ALA A 180 7.55 13.10 16.93
C ALA A 180 7.37 14.52 17.48
N ALA A 181 6.73 14.67 18.64
CA ALA A 181 6.61 15.96 19.29
C ALA A 181 7.90 16.39 20.03
N SER A 182 8.85 15.47 20.21
CA SER A 182 10.12 15.71 20.91
C SER A 182 11.19 14.68 20.56
N ALA A 183 12.45 15.02 20.81
CA ALA A 183 13.57 14.09 20.67
C ALA A 183 13.45 12.85 21.57
N GLU A 184 12.85 12.97 22.76
CA GLU A 184 12.62 11.81 23.65
C GLU A 184 11.60 10.83 23.03
N GLU A 185 10.54 11.36 22.42
CA GLU A 185 9.54 10.55 21.74
C GLU A 185 10.13 9.87 20.50
N LEU A 186 10.95 10.62 19.74
CA LEU A 186 11.76 10.05 18.68
C LEU A 186 12.56 8.89 19.24
N ASP A 187 13.48 9.11 20.18
CA ASP A 187 14.38 8.10 20.77
C ASP A 187 13.69 6.83 21.32
N ARG A 188 12.44 6.94 21.77
CA ARG A 188 11.67 5.82 22.31
C ARG A 188 10.83 5.05 21.28
N SER A 189 10.63 5.59 20.08
CA SER A 189 9.86 4.90 19.05
C SER A 189 10.51 3.56 18.68
N PRO A 190 9.70 2.48 18.56
CA PRO A 190 10.19 1.17 18.12
C PRO A 190 10.50 1.14 16.62
N VAL A 191 10.16 2.20 15.89
CA VAL A 191 10.38 2.36 14.45
C VAL A 191 11.32 3.55 14.21
N ARG A 192 12.29 3.34 13.33
CA ARG A 192 13.15 4.37 12.72
C ARG A 192 13.02 4.29 11.21
N ILE A 193 12.90 5.44 10.57
CA ILE A 193 12.78 5.56 9.12
C ILE A 193 14.01 6.29 8.58
N ALA A 194 14.56 5.78 7.47
CA ALA A 194 15.68 6.37 6.76
C ALA A 194 16.90 6.69 7.66
N ARG A 195 17.39 5.70 8.43
CA ARG A 195 18.64 5.88 9.19
C ARG A 195 19.84 5.77 8.24
N PRO A 196 20.72 6.78 8.17
CA PRO A 196 21.87 6.73 7.27
C PRO A 196 22.91 5.69 7.74
N ARG A 197 23.54 5.00 6.77
CA ARG A 197 24.67 4.10 7.03
C ARG A 197 26.00 4.78 6.65
N GLU A 198 27.10 4.22 7.13
CA GLU A 198 28.45 4.63 6.70
C GLU A 198 28.81 4.08 5.31
N GLU A 199 28.22 2.94 4.95
CA GLU A 199 28.43 2.31 3.65
C GLU A 199 27.78 3.12 2.51
N HIS A 200 28.43 3.08 1.35
CA HIS A 200 27.96 3.74 0.13
C HIS A 200 27.54 2.69 -0.89
N CYS A 201 26.57 3.03 -1.71
CA CYS A 201 26.05 2.19 -2.77
C CYS A 201 27.15 1.88 -3.77
N PRO A 202 27.43 0.60 -4.08
CA PRO A 202 28.45 0.23 -5.06
C PRO A 202 28.10 0.61 -6.50
N HIS A 203 26.83 0.97 -6.76
CA HIS A 203 26.35 1.32 -8.11
C HIS A 203 26.43 2.82 -8.39
N CYS A 204 25.82 3.67 -7.54
CA CYS A 204 25.78 5.12 -7.76
C CYS A 204 26.71 5.92 -6.83
N GLY A 205 27.34 5.29 -5.84
CA GLY A 205 28.15 5.98 -4.83
C GLY A 205 27.36 6.77 -3.79
N GLY A 206 26.02 6.81 -3.87
CA GLY A 206 25.15 7.47 -2.89
C GLY A 206 25.15 6.75 -1.54
N ARG A 207 24.75 7.46 -0.48
CA ARG A 207 24.71 6.90 0.87
C ARG A 207 23.63 5.83 1.01
N MET A 208 23.96 4.69 1.61
CA MET A 208 22.97 3.65 1.90
C MET A 208 22.16 4.03 3.14
N ALA A 209 20.94 3.52 3.24
CA ALA A 209 20.05 3.80 4.36
C ALA A 209 19.32 2.54 4.83
N ASP A 210 19.15 2.44 6.14
CA ASP A 210 18.13 1.58 6.71
C ASP A 210 16.79 2.32 6.59
N MET A 211 16.08 2.07 5.49
CA MET A 211 14.78 2.69 5.21
C MET A 211 13.76 2.37 6.29
N LEU A 212 13.89 1.20 6.93
CA LEU A 212 13.09 0.82 8.08
C LEU A 212 13.95 0.04 9.08
N VAL A 213 13.95 0.47 10.34
CA VAL A 213 14.34 -0.36 11.49
C VAL A 213 13.12 -0.47 12.39
N LEU A 214 12.69 -1.69 12.71
CA LEU A 214 11.53 -1.93 13.57
C LEU A 214 11.85 -2.95 14.65
N ASP A 215 11.48 -2.65 15.89
CA ASP A 215 11.53 -3.60 17.01
C ASP A 215 10.19 -4.33 17.14
N GLY A 216 10.10 -5.53 16.57
CA GLY A 216 8.90 -6.36 16.58
C GLY A 216 8.46 -6.82 17.98
N ARG A 217 9.30 -6.60 19.00
CA ARG A 217 8.97 -6.92 20.41
C ARG A 217 8.08 -5.85 21.06
N ASP A 218 7.92 -4.67 20.44
CA ASP A 218 6.93 -3.67 20.89
C ASP A 218 5.52 -4.29 20.80
N ALA A 219 4.72 -4.11 21.85
CA ALA A 219 3.39 -4.68 21.95
C ALA A 219 2.47 -4.31 20.77
N ARG A 220 2.66 -3.12 20.20
CA ARG A 220 1.91 -2.63 19.03
C ARG A 220 2.24 -3.39 17.76
N LEU A 221 3.43 -3.99 17.67
CA LEU A 221 3.97 -4.65 16.46
C LEU A 221 3.87 -6.18 16.51
N GLN A 222 3.30 -6.76 17.57
CA GLN A 222 3.15 -8.21 17.71
C GLN A 222 2.40 -8.89 16.56
N PHE A 223 1.49 -8.15 15.90
CA PHE A 223 0.73 -8.66 14.74
C PHE A 223 1.62 -9.02 13.54
N LEU A 224 2.86 -8.51 13.47
CA LEU A 224 3.84 -8.85 12.44
C LEU A 224 4.45 -10.25 12.63
N GLY A 225 4.41 -10.79 13.86
CA GLY A 225 5.03 -12.07 14.19
C GLY A 225 6.57 -12.05 14.15
N ILE A 226 7.19 -10.89 14.41
CA ILE A 226 8.65 -10.72 14.42
C ILE A 226 9.12 -10.67 15.89
N ASP A 227 9.87 -11.68 16.33
CA ASP A 227 10.47 -11.71 17.68
C ASP A 227 11.92 -11.20 17.63
N GLY A 228 12.07 -9.89 17.46
CA GLY A 228 13.37 -9.23 17.34
C GLY A 228 13.30 -7.92 16.55
N ILE A 229 14.45 -7.48 16.07
CA ILE A 229 14.59 -6.27 15.26
C ILE A 229 14.68 -6.67 13.79
N LEU A 230 13.83 -6.10 12.94
CA LEU A 230 13.94 -6.21 11.48
C LEU A 230 14.50 -4.90 10.94
N THR A 231 15.45 -5.01 10.01
CA THR A 231 16.03 -3.86 9.31
C THR A 231 15.94 -4.06 7.81
N ALA A 232 15.34 -3.10 7.11
CA ALA A 232 15.27 -3.04 5.65
C ALA A 232 16.23 -1.97 5.14
N THR A 233 17.22 -2.40 4.36
CA THR A 233 18.29 -1.54 3.87
C THR A 233 18.29 -1.51 2.35
N CYS A 234 18.32 -0.32 1.76
CA CYS A 234 18.56 -0.14 0.34
C CYS A 234 19.33 1.16 0.05
N CYS A 235 19.67 1.36 -1.22
CA CYS A 235 20.09 2.67 -1.70
C CYS A 235 18.84 3.49 -2.05
N PRO A 236 18.55 4.60 -1.33
CA PRO A 236 17.37 5.42 -1.59
C PRO A 236 17.35 6.00 -3.02
N ASN A 237 18.52 6.22 -3.59
CA ASN A 237 18.66 6.67 -4.96
C ASN A 237 18.34 5.58 -5.99
N CYS A 238 18.95 4.40 -5.86
CA CYS A 238 18.78 3.33 -6.85
C CYS A 238 17.40 2.68 -6.78
N VAL A 239 16.74 2.68 -5.61
CA VAL A 239 15.43 2.01 -5.45
C VAL A 239 14.34 2.64 -6.32
N ALA A 240 14.51 3.90 -6.74
CA ALA A 240 13.60 4.58 -7.66
C ALA A 240 13.67 4.06 -9.12
N TYR A 241 14.77 3.36 -9.48
CA TYR A 241 15.05 2.95 -10.87
C TYR A 241 15.26 1.45 -11.03
N ALA A 242 15.60 0.75 -9.94
CA ALA A 242 15.84 -0.68 -9.97
C ALA A 242 14.53 -1.47 -9.82
N GLU A 243 14.57 -2.71 -10.30
CA GLU A 243 13.71 -3.78 -9.78
C GLU A 243 13.82 -3.82 -8.24
N PRO A 244 12.83 -4.39 -7.51
CA PRO A 244 12.79 -4.30 -6.05
C PRO A 244 14.13 -4.64 -5.40
N ILE A 245 14.65 -3.71 -4.59
CA ILE A 245 15.93 -3.93 -3.90
C ILE A 245 15.64 -4.82 -2.69
N LEU A 246 16.36 -5.93 -2.60
CA LEU A 246 16.21 -6.89 -1.51
C LEU A 246 17.30 -6.70 -0.47
N SER A 247 16.97 -6.89 0.80
CA SER A 247 17.95 -7.12 1.86
C SER A 247 17.58 -8.30 2.73
N ARG A 248 18.59 -8.94 3.32
CA ARG A 248 18.44 -10.00 4.31
C ARG A 248 18.67 -9.42 5.69
N TYR A 249 17.70 -9.59 6.57
CA TYR A 249 17.79 -9.10 7.94
C TYR A 249 18.07 -10.24 8.93
N THR A 250 18.57 -9.88 10.10
CA THR A 250 18.70 -10.77 11.26
C THR A 250 17.93 -10.18 12.44
N LEU A 251 17.41 -11.02 13.33
CA LEU A 251 16.53 -10.59 14.44
C LEU A 251 17.25 -9.76 15.54
N ASP A 252 18.56 -9.61 15.45
CA ASP A 252 19.36 -8.69 16.27
C ASP A 252 19.55 -7.31 15.61
N GLY A 253 18.91 -7.05 14.46
CA GLY A 253 18.92 -5.76 13.76
C GLY A 253 20.02 -5.63 12.70
N GLY A 254 20.69 -6.72 12.34
CA GLY A 254 21.59 -6.75 11.19
C GLY A 254 20.82 -6.72 9.86
N SER A 255 21.44 -6.14 8.83
CA SER A 255 20.89 -6.14 7.47
C SER A 255 21.98 -6.10 6.41
N THR A 256 21.86 -6.96 5.40
CA THR A 256 22.74 -7.08 4.24
C THR A 256 21.94 -6.97 2.95
N VAL A 257 22.26 -5.97 2.12
CA VAL A 257 21.64 -5.77 0.80
C VAL A 257 22.06 -6.91 -0.13
N LEU A 258 21.10 -7.53 -0.81
CA LEU A 258 21.36 -8.56 -1.81
C LEU A 258 21.78 -7.92 -3.14
N PRO A 259 22.56 -8.61 -3.98
CA PRO A 259 22.92 -8.09 -5.30
C PRO A 259 21.66 -7.79 -6.13
N TYR A 260 21.66 -6.64 -6.81
CA TYR A 260 20.62 -6.25 -7.75
C TYR A 260 21.25 -5.68 -9.03
N GLU A 261 20.52 -5.82 -10.14
CA GLU A 261 20.88 -5.27 -11.44
C GLU A 261 20.03 -4.02 -11.72
N ASN A 262 20.28 -3.31 -12.82
CA ASN A 262 19.47 -2.16 -13.28
C ASN A 262 19.46 -0.94 -12.34
N ALA A 263 20.54 -0.71 -11.60
CA ALA A 263 20.78 0.59 -10.99
C ALA A 263 21.13 1.61 -12.09
N ASP A 264 20.52 2.80 -12.06
CA ASP A 264 21.02 3.94 -12.83
C ASP A 264 22.12 4.67 -12.03
N PRO A 265 23.40 4.57 -12.43
CA PRO A 265 24.50 5.21 -11.71
C PRO A 265 24.56 6.72 -11.97
N THR A 266 23.79 7.24 -12.93
CA THR A 266 23.79 8.65 -13.34
C THR A 266 22.63 9.45 -12.79
N ALA A 267 21.55 8.79 -12.39
CA ALA A 267 20.48 9.41 -11.65
C ALA A 267 20.98 9.67 -10.22
N TYR A 268 21.44 10.89 -9.93
CA TYR A 268 21.67 11.35 -8.57
C TYR A 268 20.52 12.29 -8.23
N MET A 269 19.67 11.90 -7.29
CA MET A 269 18.68 12.83 -6.77
C MET A 269 19.38 13.83 -5.86
N GLU A 270 19.37 15.10 -6.27
CA GLU A 270 19.87 16.19 -5.45
C GLU A 270 19.17 16.20 -4.08
N GLU A 271 19.90 16.61 -3.04
CA GLU A 271 19.39 16.75 -1.67
C GLU A 271 18.85 15.45 -1.01
N LEU A 272 19.13 14.26 -1.55
CA LEU A 272 18.75 12.97 -0.96
C LEU A 272 19.09 12.82 0.52
N ASP A 273 20.17 13.46 0.98
CA ASP A 273 20.58 13.39 2.39
C ASP A 273 19.54 14.02 3.34
N THR A 274 18.63 14.86 2.84
CA THR A 274 17.54 15.46 3.64
C THR A 274 16.60 14.43 4.23
N ILE A 275 16.44 13.26 3.59
CA ILE A 275 15.58 12.19 4.11
C ILE A 275 16.06 11.67 5.47
N PHE A 276 17.33 11.87 5.81
CA PHE A 276 17.92 11.41 7.07
C PHE A 276 17.56 12.29 8.26
N ASP A 277 17.19 13.54 8.00
CA ASP A 277 16.81 14.52 9.02
C ASP A 277 15.29 14.54 9.20
N ASN A 278 14.71 13.36 9.46
CA ASN A 278 13.28 13.19 9.74
C ASN A 278 13.04 12.80 11.21
N ASP A 279 11.84 13.10 11.71
CA ASP A 279 11.37 12.79 13.06
C ASP A 279 10.18 11.82 13.06
N LEU A 280 10.08 10.99 12.01
CA LEU A 280 8.98 10.06 11.82
C LEU A 280 9.04 8.87 12.79
N ILE A 281 7.90 8.59 13.43
CA ILE A 281 7.73 7.56 14.45
C ILE A 281 6.45 6.75 14.24
N LEU A 282 6.37 5.59 14.89
CA LEU A 282 5.15 4.80 14.94
C LEU A 282 4.09 5.48 15.81
N GLY A 283 2.92 5.74 15.24
CA GLY A 283 1.77 6.30 15.95
C GLY A 283 1.36 5.48 17.19
N ALA A 284 0.75 6.16 18.16
CA ALA A 284 0.36 5.55 19.42
C ALA A 284 -0.82 4.58 19.30
N SER A 285 -1.73 4.84 18.37
CA SER A 285 -2.98 4.10 18.19
C SER A 285 -3.13 3.60 16.76
N PRO A 286 -3.77 2.44 16.56
CA PRO A 286 -4.08 1.97 15.22
C PRO A 286 -5.13 2.87 14.54
N VAL A 287 -5.11 2.84 13.23
CA VAL A 287 -6.06 3.51 12.32
C VAL A 287 -6.78 2.45 11.48
N PRO A 288 -7.85 2.81 10.74
CA PRO A 288 -8.48 1.90 9.80
C PRO A 288 -7.45 1.30 8.83
N ARG A 289 -7.68 0.06 8.41
CA ARG A 289 -6.82 -0.70 7.50
C ARG A 289 -6.51 0.02 6.20
N PHE A 290 -7.49 0.73 5.63
CA PHE A 290 -7.32 1.50 4.40
C PHE A 290 -6.85 2.94 4.64
N TYR A 291 -6.47 3.33 5.86
CA TYR A 291 -6.09 4.72 6.18
C TYR A 291 -5.03 5.32 5.25
N GLY A 292 -4.03 4.51 4.87
CA GLY A 292 -2.97 4.94 3.94
C GLY A 292 -3.28 4.71 2.47
N ALA A 293 -4.41 4.09 2.14
CA ALA A 293 -4.68 3.60 0.80
C ALA A 293 -4.84 4.75 -0.19
N PHE A 294 -5.68 5.75 0.09
CA PHE A 294 -5.98 6.77 -0.93
C PHE A 294 -5.15 8.05 -0.83
N PHE A 295 -4.53 8.32 0.32
CA PHE A 295 -3.97 9.64 0.59
C PHE A 295 -2.45 9.66 0.42
N ASP A 296 -1.96 10.61 -0.38
CA ASP A 296 -0.53 10.79 -0.68
C ASP A 296 0.26 11.49 0.44
N ASP A 297 -0.39 11.87 1.53
CA ASP A 297 0.22 12.59 2.65
C ASP A 297 0.40 11.70 3.91
N VAL A 298 0.31 10.37 3.77
CA VAL A 298 0.44 9.44 4.91
C VAL A 298 1.19 8.16 4.59
N SER A 299 2.15 7.84 5.47
CA SER A 299 2.85 6.56 5.56
C SER A 299 2.18 5.69 6.60
N THR A 300 2.14 4.38 6.35
CA THR A 300 1.51 3.43 7.27
C THR A 300 2.31 2.15 7.38
N LEU A 301 2.35 1.61 8.59
CA LEU A 301 2.88 0.28 8.88
C LEU A 301 1.71 -0.68 9.09
N GLY A 302 1.70 -1.77 8.31
CA GLY A 302 0.57 -2.68 8.23
C GLY A 302 -0.60 -2.06 7.46
N GLY A 303 -1.78 -2.63 7.64
CA GLY A 303 -2.97 -2.25 6.89
C GLY A 303 -2.97 -2.84 5.48
N PHE A 304 -3.50 -2.06 4.54
CA PHE A 304 -3.68 -2.43 3.14
C PHE A 304 -2.93 -1.44 2.24
N ALA A 305 -2.03 -1.95 1.40
CA ALA A 305 -1.37 -1.14 0.38
C ALA A 305 -2.35 -0.79 -0.74
N LEU A 306 -2.52 0.49 -1.05
CA LEU A 306 -2.94 0.86 -2.39
C LEU A 306 -1.68 1.04 -3.22
N TRP A 307 -1.59 0.31 -4.32
CA TRP A 307 -0.46 0.37 -5.22
C TRP A 307 -0.67 1.55 -6.17
N GLU A 308 0.33 2.42 -6.32
CA GLU A 308 0.26 3.57 -7.26
C GLU A 308 0.14 3.11 -8.71
N GLN A 309 0.81 2.01 -9.03
CA GLN A 309 0.77 1.36 -10.33
C GLN A 309 -0.10 0.10 -10.22
N ASP A 310 0.37 -1.02 -10.76
CA ASP A 310 -0.26 -2.31 -10.51
C ASP A 310 0.20 -2.90 -9.17
N TRP A 311 -0.66 -3.72 -8.56
CA TRP A 311 -0.26 -4.47 -7.38
C TRP A 311 0.86 -5.45 -7.70
N SER A 312 1.94 -5.38 -6.91
CA SER A 312 3.16 -6.11 -7.19
C SER A 312 3.74 -6.64 -5.89
N TYR A 313 3.37 -7.86 -5.52
CA TYR A 313 4.01 -8.53 -4.38
C TYR A 313 5.29 -9.23 -4.83
N THR A 314 6.40 -8.82 -4.25
CA THR A 314 7.71 -9.38 -4.54
C THR A 314 7.73 -10.87 -4.17
N THR A 315 8.22 -11.71 -5.07
CA THR A 315 8.43 -13.14 -4.78
C THR A 315 9.70 -13.32 -3.97
N CYS A 316 9.61 -14.02 -2.83
CA CYS A 316 10.78 -14.31 -2.01
C CYS A 316 11.79 -15.18 -2.79
N PRO A 317 13.07 -14.78 -2.89
CA PRO A 317 14.06 -15.53 -3.66
C PRO A 317 14.39 -16.90 -3.04
N ASP A 318 14.19 -17.06 -1.73
CA ASP A 318 14.55 -18.29 -1.02
C ASP A 318 13.44 -19.34 -1.07
N CYS A 319 12.17 -18.95 -0.90
CA CYS A 319 11.05 -19.89 -0.86
C CYS A 319 10.10 -19.82 -2.07
N GLY A 320 10.29 -18.85 -2.99
CA GLY A 320 9.48 -18.72 -4.21
C GLY A 320 8.04 -18.25 -3.96
N GLN A 321 7.81 -17.66 -2.79
CA GLN A 321 6.50 -17.35 -2.25
C GLN A 321 6.30 -15.83 -2.22
N PRO A 322 5.12 -15.29 -2.62
CA PRO A 322 4.86 -13.86 -2.50
C PRO A 322 5.06 -13.38 -1.06
N MET A 323 5.84 -12.31 -0.90
CA MET A 323 6.11 -11.66 0.38
C MET A 323 4.86 -10.94 0.89
N LYS A 324 4.86 -10.62 2.19
CA LYS A 324 3.77 -9.85 2.80
C LYS A 324 4.10 -8.37 2.74
N TYR A 325 3.12 -7.54 2.39
CA TYR A 325 3.18 -6.11 2.60
C TYR A 325 3.43 -5.80 4.08
N LEU A 326 4.43 -4.96 4.35
CA LEU A 326 4.82 -4.53 5.69
C LEU A 326 4.47 -3.06 5.94
N MET A 327 4.79 -2.19 4.98
CA MET A 327 4.72 -0.74 5.16
C MET A 327 4.76 -0.02 3.82
N GLN A 328 4.16 1.17 3.76
CA GLN A 328 4.37 2.16 2.72
C GLN A 328 4.99 3.41 3.33
N ILE A 329 6.03 3.94 2.68
CA ILE A 329 6.64 5.23 3.01
C ILE A 329 6.39 6.18 1.85
N ARG A 330 5.70 7.29 2.10
CA ARG A 330 5.52 8.35 1.12
C ARG A 330 6.80 9.20 1.09
N TRP A 331 7.45 9.30 -0.06
CA TRP A 331 8.74 9.99 -0.15
C TRP A 331 8.64 11.47 0.22
N ASN A 332 7.49 12.06 -0.03
CA ASN A 332 7.17 13.43 0.28
C ASN A 332 7.18 13.73 1.80
N GLU A 333 6.93 12.74 2.67
CA GLU A 333 7.04 12.90 4.13
C GLU A 333 8.49 12.94 4.60
N LEU A 334 9.43 12.46 3.78
CA LEU A 334 10.86 12.54 4.05
C LEU A 334 11.50 13.79 3.43
N ALA A 335 11.10 14.16 2.21
CA ALA A 335 11.63 15.33 1.53
C ALA A 335 10.59 15.98 0.60
N ASP A 336 10.51 17.31 0.60
CA ASP A 336 9.37 18.04 0.02
C ASP A 336 9.16 17.86 -1.50
N TYR A 337 10.23 17.57 -2.23
CA TYR A 337 10.26 17.47 -3.69
C TYR A 337 10.27 16.02 -4.21
N MET A 338 10.26 15.03 -3.31
CA MET A 338 10.26 13.62 -3.71
C MET A 338 8.82 13.11 -3.84
N GLU A 339 8.54 12.45 -4.96
CA GLU A 339 7.23 11.89 -5.28
C GLU A 339 7.25 10.36 -5.23
N GLY A 340 6.06 9.77 -5.20
CA GLY A 340 5.87 8.33 -5.15
C GLY A 340 5.93 7.72 -3.75
N THR A 341 5.88 6.40 -3.73
CA THR A 341 5.75 5.57 -2.54
C THR A 341 6.80 4.47 -2.55
N LEU A 342 7.49 4.28 -1.44
CA LEU A 342 8.33 3.11 -1.18
C LEU A 342 7.50 2.07 -0.43
N TYR A 343 7.15 0.98 -1.10
CA TYR A 343 6.55 -0.19 -0.46
C TYR A 343 7.65 -1.08 0.09
N ILE A 344 7.47 -1.51 1.33
CA ILE A 344 8.30 -2.49 1.99
C ILE A 344 7.48 -3.76 2.18
N GLU A 345 8.04 -4.88 1.76
CA GLU A 345 7.48 -6.20 1.96
C GLU A 345 8.48 -7.10 2.69
N PHE A 346 8.01 -8.19 3.30
CA PHE A 346 8.88 -9.12 4.00
C PHE A 346 8.44 -10.58 3.92
N CYS A 347 9.43 -11.47 3.95
CA CYS A 347 9.28 -12.89 4.20
C CYS A 347 9.79 -13.20 5.62
N PRO A 348 8.91 -13.39 6.61
CA PRO A 348 9.34 -13.69 7.99
C PRO A 348 10.10 -15.00 8.11
N THR A 349 9.79 -16.00 7.27
CA THR A 349 10.43 -17.32 7.32
C THR A 349 11.86 -17.30 6.79
N CYS A 350 12.11 -16.56 5.70
CA CYS A 350 13.42 -16.50 5.06
C CYS A 350 14.25 -15.29 5.50
N GLN A 351 13.65 -14.39 6.30
CA GLN A 351 14.26 -13.16 6.76
C GLN A 351 14.77 -12.27 5.61
N VAL A 352 13.94 -12.16 4.57
CA VAL A 352 14.19 -11.28 3.41
C VAL A 352 13.16 -10.17 3.43
N VAL A 353 13.58 -8.96 3.10
CA VAL A 353 12.71 -7.81 2.88
C VAL A 353 12.93 -7.28 1.46
N SER A 354 11.85 -6.79 0.87
CA SER A 354 11.82 -6.13 -0.43
C SER A 354 11.48 -4.66 -0.25
N MET A 355 12.10 -3.79 -1.04
CA MET A 355 11.81 -2.37 -1.13
C MET A 355 11.58 -2.02 -2.59
N GLN A 356 10.37 -1.56 -2.90
CA GLN A 356 9.93 -1.22 -4.26
C GLN A 356 9.38 0.20 -4.29
N HIS A 357 9.93 1.04 -5.15
CA HIS A 357 9.37 2.35 -5.44
C HIS A 357 8.28 2.24 -6.51
N GLN A 358 7.19 2.97 -6.35
CA GLN A 358 6.21 3.24 -7.41
C GLN A 358 5.84 4.73 -7.41
N GLN A 359 5.54 5.25 -8.60
CA GLN A 359 5.05 6.60 -8.84
C GLN A 359 4.14 6.62 -10.07
N THR A 360 3.22 7.57 -10.13
CA THR A 360 2.26 7.77 -11.24
C THR A 360 2.86 8.53 -12.41
#